data_AF-A0A8T5QX73-F1
#
_entry.id   AF-A0A8T5QX73-F1
#
_cell.length_a   1.000
_cell.length_b   1.000
_cell.length_c   1.000
_cell.angle_alpha   90.00
_cell.angle_beta   90.00
_cell.angle_gamma   90.00
#
_symmetry.space_group_name_H-M   'P 1'
#
loop_
_entity.id
_entity.type
_entity.pdbx_description
1 polymer ?
#
loop_
_entity_poly.entity_id
_entity_poly.type
_entity_poly.pdbx_seq_one_letter_code
_entity_poly.pdbx_strand_id
1 'polypeptide(L)'
;MNFENEYKDISRYLKDVFSIPETSEEEKVKLSIIIQNSEEGSEEYISARNDLVASNLRLVIKMAGDYKGLGLSLDELVSEGNVGLIKGATHYDHTKGAKFSSYAAWWIKQSIKRALYEKNKTIRIPIASLRKIIKVKNAVKKLDQELGRPPTDEEVAKISGLSKNVVGRLRVIPLKTDSLDDHIDGESGDRMSNLIEDVSSPNACDELMFKELKKISKYLDNLNEREADILARRFGLRGYEVQTLEEISEVYDKTRERVRQIQNRALQKLRPFLIKDGYGNKEYVSDSKHLHSDENPFKYKVDLDKLLEKEYNNDLLELYKDNEELQKLGVLELMENFGAFYRMMVNDPRYKLEFPNGFKKPRKSKN
;
A
#
# COMPACT_ATOMS: atom_id res chain seq x y z
N MET A 1 -12.79 19.09 -41.89
CA MET A 1 -12.85 18.00 -40.87
C MET A 1 -14.26 18.01 -40.31
N ASN A 2 -15.01 16.92 -40.48
CA ASN A 2 -16.40 16.82 -40.02
C ASN A 2 -16.43 16.61 -38.50
N PHE A 3 -16.48 17.71 -37.74
CA PHE A 3 -16.52 17.71 -36.27
C PHE A 3 -17.84 17.15 -35.69
N GLU A 4 -18.89 16.95 -36.48
CA GLU A 4 -20.22 16.63 -35.94
C GLU A 4 -20.41 15.16 -35.49
N ASN A 5 -19.70 14.19 -36.08
CA ASN A 5 -19.89 12.77 -35.73
C ASN A 5 -18.99 12.26 -34.60
N GLU A 6 -17.90 12.96 -34.28
CA GLU A 6 -16.88 12.50 -33.32
C GLU A 6 -17.15 13.00 -31.88
N TYR A 7 -18.05 13.96 -31.68
CA TYR A 7 -18.26 14.64 -30.41
C TYR A 7 -19.75 14.75 -30.03
N LYS A 8 -20.46 13.62 -29.96
CA LYS A 8 -21.88 13.61 -29.56
C LYS A 8 -22.13 14.37 -28.25
N ASP A 9 -21.24 14.19 -27.27
CA ASP A 9 -21.39 14.75 -25.91
C ASP A 9 -21.17 16.26 -25.83
N ILE A 10 -20.39 16.85 -26.75
CA ILE A 10 -20.10 18.30 -26.78
C ILE A 10 -20.72 19.03 -27.98
N SER A 11 -21.47 18.31 -28.82
CA SER A 11 -22.04 18.82 -30.07
C SER A 11 -22.86 20.09 -29.92
N ARG A 12 -23.68 20.18 -28.87
CA ARG A 12 -24.48 21.38 -28.56
C ARG A 12 -23.59 22.58 -28.22
N TYR A 13 -22.59 22.38 -27.35
CA TYR A 13 -21.63 23.42 -27.00
C TYR A 13 -20.87 23.94 -28.23
N LEU A 14 -20.44 23.04 -29.12
CA LEU A 14 -19.77 23.46 -30.37
C LEU A 14 -20.70 24.34 -31.21
N LYS A 15 -21.96 23.91 -31.42
CA LYS A 15 -22.94 24.69 -32.18
C LYS A 15 -23.16 26.08 -31.59
N ASP A 16 -23.29 26.17 -30.27
CA ASP A 16 -23.46 27.44 -29.57
C ASP A 16 -22.23 28.35 -29.77
N VAL A 17 -21.01 27.81 -29.61
CA VAL A 17 -19.76 28.58 -29.80
C VAL A 17 -19.55 29.03 -31.25
N PHE A 18 -19.91 28.20 -32.23
CA PHE A 18 -19.83 28.57 -33.64
C PHE A 18 -20.92 29.58 -34.06
N SER A 19 -21.98 29.74 -33.27
CA SER A 19 -23.01 30.76 -33.51
C SER A 19 -22.62 32.16 -33.02
N ILE A 20 -21.64 32.26 -32.10
CA ILE A 20 -21.14 33.54 -31.60
C ILE A 20 -20.33 34.25 -32.71
N PRO A 21 -20.61 35.53 -33.02
CA PRO A 21 -19.86 36.28 -34.02
C PRO A 21 -18.42 36.55 -33.54
N GLU A 22 -17.48 36.58 -34.49
CA GLU A 22 -16.11 36.96 -34.19
C GLU A 22 -16.01 38.48 -33.99
N THR A 23 -15.35 38.89 -32.91
CA THR A 23 -15.06 40.30 -32.65
C THR A 23 -13.80 40.74 -33.39
N SER A 24 -13.81 41.97 -33.88
CA SER A 24 -12.63 42.60 -34.49
C SER A 24 -11.54 42.84 -33.43
N GLU A 25 -10.29 42.98 -33.87
CA GLU A 25 -9.20 43.29 -32.94
C GLU A 25 -9.37 44.67 -32.28
N GLU A 26 -9.99 45.65 -32.97
CA GLU A 26 -10.31 46.96 -32.41
C GLU A 26 -11.35 46.86 -31.28
N GLU A 27 -12.39 46.04 -31.45
CA GLU A 27 -13.38 45.78 -30.39
C GLU A 27 -12.77 45.07 -29.18
N LYS A 28 -11.87 44.11 -29.39
CA LYS A 28 -11.15 43.45 -28.30
C LYS A 28 -10.31 44.44 -27.49
N VAL A 29 -9.70 45.43 -28.15
CA VAL A 29 -8.99 46.52 -27.47
C VAL A 29 -9.98 47.36 -26.65
N LYS A 30 -11.13 47.75 -27.21
CA LYS A 30 -12.17 48.48 -26.47
C LYS A 30 -12.64 47.73 -25.22
N LEU A 31 -12.94 46.43 -25.36
CA LEU A 31 -13.32 45.58 -24.24
C LEU A 31 -12.21 45.51 -23.19
N SER A 32 -10.95 45.40 -23.60
CA SER A 32 -9.82 45.38 -22.66
C SER A 32 -9.66 46.71 -21.89
N ILE A 33 -9.94 47.85 -22.52
CA ILE A 33 -9.91 49.16 -21.86
C ILE A 33 -11.01 49.23 -20.79
N ILE A 34 -12.21 48.74 -21.10
CA ILE A 34 -13.31 48.68 -20.12
C ILE A 34 -12.93 47.79 -18.94
N ILE A 35 -12.43 46.57 -19.20
CA ILE A 35 -12.00 45.62 -18.16
C ILE A 35 -10.95 46.22 -17.22
N GLN A 36 -10.01 47.04 -17.74
CA GLN A 36 -8.96 47.67 -16.94
C GLN A 36 -9.44 48.89 -16.13
N ASN A 37 -10.43 49.64 -16.63
CA ASN A 37 -10.90 50.87 -16.00
C ASN A 37 -12.09 50.65 -15.06
N SER A 38 -12.85 49.57 -15.24
CA SER A 38 -13.98 49.21 -14.39
C SER A 38 -13.51 48.53 -13.10
N GLU A 39 -14.26 48.72 -12.01
CA GLU A 39 -14.01 48.03 -10.74
C GLU A 39 -14.21 46.52 -10.91
N GLU A 40 -13.29 45.71 -10.38
CA GLU A 40 -13.36 44.26 -10.47
C GLU A 40 -14.64 43.75 -9.80
N GLY A 41 -15.51 43.10 -10.58
CA GLY A 41 -16.81 42.60 -10.11
C GLY A 41 -18.01 43.51 -10.41
N SER A 42 -17.80 44.72 -10.96
CA SER A 42 -18.90 45.54 -11.49
C SER A 42 -19.61 44.87 -12.67
N GLU A 43 -20.87 45.25 -12.93
CA GLU A 43 -21.64 44.71 -14.06
C GLU A 43 -20.94 44.98 -15.40
N GLU A 44 -20.36 46.18 -15.56
CA GLU A 44 -19.59 46.56 -16.75
C GLU A 44 -18.35 45.67 -16.93
N TYR A 45 -17.59 45.43 -15.85
CA TYR A 45 -16.43 44.53 -15.88
C TYR A 45 -16.84 43.11 -16.30
N ILE A 46 -17.90 42.59 -15.68
CA ILE A 46 -18.37 41.22 -15.95
C ILE A 46 -18.85 41.09 -17.39
N SER A 47 -19.63 42.06 -17.90
CA SER A 47 -20.11 42.05 -19.29
C SER A 47 -18.94 42.09 -20.26
N ALA A 48 -18.03 43.07 -20.12
CA ALA A 48 -16.91 43.23 -21.05
C ALA A 48 -15.97 42.02 -21.06
N ARG A 49 -15.71 41.43 -19.89
CA ARG A 49 -14.93 40.19 -19.77
C ARG A 49 -15.65 39.03 -20.44
N ASN A 50 -16.95 38.86 -20.21
CA ASN A 50 -17.72 37.77 -20.78
C ASN A 50 -17.78 37.87 -22.31
N ASP A 51 -17.94 39.07 -22.86
CA ASP A 51 -17.95 39.32 -24.31
C ASP A 51 -16.57 39.00 -24.93
N LEU A 52 -15.48 39.42 -24.26
CA LEU A 52 -14.13 39.11 -24.70
C LEU A 52 -13.85 37.61 -24.65
N VAL A 53 -14.33 36.90 -23.63
CA VAL A 53 -14.19 35.44 -23.53
C VAL A 53 -15.03 34.73 -24.59
N ALA A 54 -16.31 35.07 -24.70
CA ALA A 54 -17.28 34.44 -25.61
C ALA A 54 -16.81 34.47 -27.07
N SER A 55 -16.32 35.63 -27.51
CA SER A 55 -15.81 35.82 -28.87
C SER A 55 -14.51 35.04 -29.18
N ASN A 56 -13.84 34.48 -28.18
CA ASN A 56 -12.58 33.74 -28.34
C ASN A 56 -12.66 32.26 -27.92
N LEU A 57 -13.87 31.72 -27.63
CA LEU A 57 -14.05 30.30 -27.27
C LEU A 57 -13.57 29.33 -28.37
N ARG A 58 -13.67 29.72 -29.65
CA ARG A 58 -13.19 28.92 -30.79
C ARG A 58 -11.69 28.63 -30.71
N LEU A 59 -10.89 29.56 -30.17
CA LEU A 59 -9.46 29.38 -29.97
C LEU A 59 -9.19 28.25 -28.97
N VAL A 60 -9.97 28.16 -27.90
CA VAL A 60 -9.84 27.12 -26.88
C VAL A 60 -10.10 25.75 -27.48
N ILE A 61 -11.18 25.60 -28.26
CA ILE A 61 -11.53 24.33 -28.92
C ILE A 61 -10.38 23.87 -29.82
N LYS A 62 -9.85 24.77 -30.66
CA LYS A 62 -8.70 24.48 -31.54
C LYS A 62 -7.49 24.00 -30.74
N MET A 63 -7.15 24.72 -29.66
CA MET A 63 -6.00 24.40 -28.83
C MET A 63 -6.17 23.12 -28.01
N ALA A 64 -7.39 22.81 -27.55
CA ALA A 64 -7.70 21.59 -26.82
C ALA A 64 -7.56 20.34 -27.70
N GLY A 65 -7.86 20.46 -29.00
CA GLY A 65 -7.69 19.38 -29.98
C GLY A 65 -6.27 18.80 -30.01
N ASP A 66 -5.24 19.65 -29.83
CA ASP A 66 -3.83 19.22 -29.82
C ASP A 66 -3.48 18.31 -28.62
N TYR A 67 -4.33 18.24 -27.58
CA TYR A 67 -4.11 17.45 -26.37
C TYR A 67 -5.00 16.21 -26.28
N LYS A 68 -5.75 15.89 -27.34
CA LYS A 68 -6.61 14.70 -27.40
C LYS A 68 -5.79 13.42 -27.20
N GLY A 69 -6.37 12.46 -26.49
CA GLY A 69 -5.74 11.15 -26.26
C GLY A 69 -4.65 11.16 -25.19
N LEU A 70 -4.40 12.29 -24.52
CA LEU A 70 -3.48 12.37 -23.38
C LEU A 70 -4.14 12.01 -22.04
N GLY A 71 -5.41 11.60 -22.06
CA GLY A 71 -6.13 10.92 -20.98
C GLY A 71 -7.27 11.70 -20.31
N LEU A 72 -7.41 13.00 -20.60
CA LEU A 72 -8.67 13.73 -20.35
C LEU A 72 -9.53 13.73 -21.61
N SER A 73 -10.86 13.78 -21.43
CA SER A 73 -11.80 13.91 -22.53
C SER A 73 -11.73 15.32 -23.16
N LEU A 74 -12.26 15.49 -24.38
CA LEU A 74 -12.18 16.79 -25.04
C LEU A 74 -12.96 17.87 -24.28
N ASP A 75 -14.11 17.53 -23.70
CA ASP A 75 -14.93 18.44 -22.89
C ASP A 75 -14.22 18.91 -21.62
N GLU A 76 -13.48 18.02 -20.95
CA GLU A 76 -12.63 18.39 -19.82
C GLU A 76 -11.50 19.32 -20.26
N LEU A 77 -10.83 19.01 -21.37
CA LEU A 77 -9.75 19.84 -21.92
C LEU A 77 -10.25 21.24 -22.31
N VAL A 78 -11.41 21.32 -22.97
CA VAL A 78 -12.04 22.59 -23.35
C VAL A 78 -12.46 23.38 -22.11
N SER A 79 -13.06 22.73 -21.11
CA SER A 79 -13.48 23.38 -19.86
C SER A 79 -12.29 23.99 -19.12
N GLU A 80 -11.20 23.25 -19.00
CA GLU A 80 -9.95 23.73 -18.38
C GLU A 80 -9.26 24.81 -19.21
N GLY A 81 -9.34 24.71 -20.54
CA GLY A 81 -8.90 25.75 -21.45
C GLY A 81 -9.70 27.05 -21.31
N ASN A 82 -11.01 26.96 -21.09
CA ASN A 82 -11.88 28.12 -20.87
C ASN A 82 -11.53 28.84 -19.55
N VAL A 83 -11.19 28.10 -18.48
CA VAL A 83 -10.65 28.68 -17.25
C VAL A 83 -9.34 29.44 -17.51
N GLY A 84 -8.48 28.92 -18.39
CA GLY A 84 -7.28 29.62 -18.85
C GLY A 84 -7.60 30.89 -19.64
N LEU A 85 -8.56 30.83 -20.56
CA LEU A 85 -9.00 31.97 -21.35
C LEU A 85 -9.56 33.10 -20.47
N ILE A 86 -10.39 32.78 -19.47
CA ILE A 86 -10.93 33.76 -18.51
C ILE A 86 -9.79 34.48 -17.79
N LYS A 87 -8.78 33.75 -17.30
CA LYS A 87 -7.59 34.35 -16.66
C LYS A 87 -6.83 35.27 -17.61
N GLY A 88 -6.70 34.83 -18.87
CA GLY A 88 -6.10 35.63 -19.93
C GLY A 88 -6.89 36.91 -20.22
N ALA A 89 -8.22 36.85 -20.24
CA ALA A 89 -9.08 38.03 -20.43
C ALA A 89 -8.95 39.03 -19.28
N THR A 90 -8.89 38.55 -18.03
CA THR A 90 -8.74 39.41 -16.84
C THR A 90 -7.41 40.17 -16.81
N HIS A 91 -6.31 39.57 -17.29
CA HIS A 91 -4.97 40.16 -17.17
C HIS A 91 -4.41 40.69 -18.50
N TYR A 92 -5.24 40.72 -19.55
CA TYR A 92 -4.80 41.19 -20.85
C TYR A 92 -4.53 42.69 -20.84
N ASP A 93 -3.45 43.07 -21.51
CA ASP A 93 -3.00 44.45 -21.59
C ASP A 93 -2.69 44.82 -23.04
N HIS A 94 -3.59 45.61 -23.62
CA HIS A 94 -3.50 46.04 -25.02
C HIS A 94 -2.34 47.01 -25.27
N THR A 95 -1.85 47.71 -24.24
CA THR A 95 -0.76 48.71 -24.39
C THR A 95 0.57 48.06 -24.79
N LYS A 96 0.71 46.75 -24.53
CA LYS A 96 1.89 45.95 -24.88
C LYS A 96 1.94 45.53 -26.35
N GLY A 97 0.93 45.86 -27.17
CA GLY A 97 0.93 45.67 -28.63
C GLY A 97 0.80 44.22 -29.11
N ALA A 98 0.64 43.25 -28.21
CA ALA A 98 0.39 41.85 -28.57
C ALA A 98 -1.10 41.63 -28.80
N LYS A 99 -1.48 40.89 -29.85
CA LYS A 99 -2.87 40.47 -30.09
C LYS A 99 -3.39 39.64 -28.91
N PHE A 100 -4.68 39.75 -28.61
CA PHE A 100 -5.31 39.00 -27.51
C PHE A 100 -5.13 37.48 -27.67
N SER A 101 -5.31 36.96 -28.89
CA SER A 101 -5.17 35.53 -29.19
C SER A 101 -3.78 34.99 -28.84
N SER A 102 -2.72 35.75 -29.11
CA SER A 102 -1.34 35.38 -28.77
C SER A 102 -1.12 35.31 -27.26
N TYR A 103 -1.69 36.27 -26.51
CA TYR A 103 -1.59 36.31 -25.06
C TYR A 103 -2.43 35.20 -24.39
N ALA A 104 -3.69 35.05 -24.81
CA ALA A 104 -4.62 34.05 -24.30
C ALA A 104 -4.11 32.62 -24.56
N ALA A 105 -3.46 32.37 -25.70
CA ALA A 105 -2.91 31.05 -26.01
C ALA A 105 -1.92 30.53 -24.94
N TRP A 106 -1.14 31.42 -24.30
CA TRP A 106 -0.26 31.01 -23.21
C TRP A 106 -1.04 30.52 -22.00
N TRP A 107 -2.07 31.26 -21.59
CA TRP A 107 -2.93 30.91 -20.45
C TRP A 107 -3.75 29.65 -20.70
N ILE A 108 -4.33 29.50 -21.89
CA ILE A 108 -5.06 28.30 -22.31
C ILE A 108 -4.13 27.08 -22.22
N LYS A 109 -2.94 27.17 -22.83
CA LYS A 109 -1.94 26.10 -22.82
C LYS A 109 -1.48 25.73 -21.42
N GLN A 110 -1.25 26.72 -20.56
CA GLN A 110 -0.85 26.50 -19.17
C GLN A 110 -1.96 25.79 -18.38
N SER A 111 -3.21 26.24 -18.54
CA SER A 111 -4.37 25.68 -17.83
C SER A 111 -4.61 24.22 -18.23
N ILE A 112 -4.65 23.93 -19.54
CA ILE A 112 -4.80 22.56 -20.06
C ILE A 112 -3.67 21.66 -19.57
N LYS A 113 -2.41 22.09 -19.67
CA LYS A 113 -1.27 21.30 -19.18
C LYS A 113 -1.35 21.04 -17.68
N ARG A 114 -1.77 22.04 -16.89
CA ARG A 114 -1.94 21.89 -15.45
C ARG A 114 -3.03 20.86 -15.14
N ALA A 115 -4.17 20.92 -15.82
CA ALA A 115 -5.24 19.93 -15.66
C ALA A 115 -4.77 18.52 -16.02
N LEU A 116 -4.05 18.35 -17.14
CA LEU A 116 -3.44 17.07 -17.52
C LEU A 116 -2.47 16.52 -16.47
N TYR A 117 -1.83 17.36 -15.67
CA TYR A 117 -0.95 16.91 -14.60
C TYR A 117 -1.69 16.60 -13.29
N GLU A 118 -2.78 17.32 -13.00
CA GLU A 118 -3.51 17.18 -11.74
C GLU A 118 -4.66 16.15 -11.79
N LYS A 119 -5.35 16.04 -12.93
CA LYS A 119 -6.62 15.28 -13.07
C LYS A 119 -6.49 13.95 -13.82
N ASN A 120 -5.51 13.83 -14.70
CA ASN A 120 -5.35 12.67 -15.59
C ASN A 120 -4.91 11.37 -14.90
N LYS A 121 -4.52 11.42 -13.62
CA LYS A 121 -3.94 10.28 -12.93
C LYS A 121 -4.89 9.79 -11.85
N THR A 122 -5.18 8.49 -11.87
CA THR A 122 -5.96 7.79 -10.83
C THR A 122 -5.38 8.06 -9.45
N ILE A 123 -4.05 8.01 -9.33
CA ILE A 123 -3.31 8.40 -8.13
C ILE A 123 -2.68 9.76 -8.39
N ARG A 124 -3.14 10.78 -7.65
CA ARG A 124 -2.66 12.15 -7.82
C ARG A 124 -1.18 12.27 -7.44
N ILE A 125 -0.38 12.80 -8.36
CA ILE A 125 1.04 13.10 -8.13
C ILE A 125 1.23 14.62 -8.10
N PRO A 126 1.87 15.20 -7.07
CA PRO A 126 2.18 16.62 -7.04
C PRO A 126 3.04 17.06 -8.24
N ILE A 127 2.77 18.25 -8.78
CA ILE A 127 3.44 18.79 -9.98
C ILE A 127 4.97 18.81 -9.82
N ALA A 128 5.46 19.17 -8.64
CA ALA A 128 6.90 19.21 -8.36
C ALA A 128 7.57 17.84 -8.51
N SER A 129 6.91 16.78 -8.03
CA SER A 129 7.38 15.41 -8.17
C SER A 129 7.26 14.93 -9.62
N LEU A 130 6.15 15.23 -10.29
CA LEU A 130 5.94 14.86 -11.68
C LEU A 130 6.98 15.49 -12.62
N ARG A 131 7.37 16.75 -12.40
CA ARG A 131 8.46 17.39 -13.15
C ARG A 131 9.78 16.63 -13.03
N LYS A 132 10.11 16.11 -11.84
CA LYS A 132 11.31 15.29 -11.64
C LYS A 132 11.20 13.97 -12.40
N ILE A 133 10.04 13.31 -12.37
CA ILE A 133 9.81 12.06 -13.11
C ILE A 133 9.94 12.28 -14.62
N ILE A 134 9.32 13.32 -15.18
CA ILE A 134 9.43 13.66 -16.60
C ILE A 134 10.88 13.96 -16.99
N LYS A 135 11.62 14.69 -16.12
CA LYS A 135 13.05 14.99 -16.34
C LYS A 135 13.87 13.70 -16.40
N VAL A 136 13.65 12.76 -15.49
CA VAL A 136 14.30 11.44 -15.49
C VAL A 136 13.93 10.66 -16.75
N LYS A 137 12.65 10.57 -17.11
CA LYS A 137 12.21 9.85 -18.34
C LYS A 137 12.81 10.43 -19.61
N ASN A 138 12.86 11.75 -19.74
CA ASN A 138 13.47 12.40 -20.90
C ASN A 138 14.98 12.16 -20.95
N ALA A 139 15.67 12.19 -19.80
CA ALA A 139 17.10 11.86 -19.73
C ALA A 139 17.36 10.40 -20.10
N VAL A 140 16.53 9.46 -19.62
CA VAL A 140 16.60 8.04 -20.00
C VAL A 140 16.41 7.89 -21.51
N LYS A 141 15.35 8.46 -22.08
CA LYS A 141 15.06 8.36 -23.51
C LYS A 141 16.18 8.95 -24.38
N LYS A 142 16.74 10.08 -23.98
CA LYS A 142 17.87 10.72 -24.69
C LYS A 142 19.11 9.84 -24.65
N LEU A 143 19.48 9.32 -23.48
CA LEU A 143 20.65 8.45 -23.34
C LEU A 143 20.48 7.12 -24.04
N ASP A 144 19.28 6.55 -24.03
CA ASP A 144 18.97 5.30 -24.74
C ASP A 144 19.19 5.46 -26.24
N GLN A 145 18.78 6.61 -26.80
CA GLN A 145 19.03 6.97 -28.20
C GLN A 145 20.52 7.22 -28.51
N GLU A 146 21.26 7.87 -27.60
CA GLU A 146 22.67 8.20 -27.80
C GLU A 146 23.60 6.99 -27.60
N LEU A 147 23.29 6.11 -26.64
CA LEU A 147 24.14 4.98 -26.25
C LEU A 147 23.76 3.69 -26.99
N GLY A 148 22.56 3.60 -27.56
CA GLY A 148 22.02 2.36 -28.14
C GLY A 148 21.82 1.24 -27.12
N ARG A 149 21.79 1.56 -25.83
CA ARG A 149 21.58 0.64 -24.71
C ARG A 149 20.83 1.35 -23.57
N PRO A 150 20.15 0.59 -22.69
CA PRO A 150 19.52 1.18 -21.51
C PRO A 150 20.56 1.88 -20.62
N PRO A 151 20.31 3.12 -20.19
CA PRO A 151 21.25 3.88 -19.38
C PRO A 151 21.21 3.51 -17.90
N THR A 152 22.38 3.56 -17.28
CA THR A 152 22.55 3.37 -15.83
C THR A 152 22.00 4.55 -15.04
N ASP A 153 21.67 4.35 -13.76
CA ASP A 153 21.18 5.44 -12.90
C ASP A 153 22.20 6.56 -12.70
N GLU A 154 23.49 6.26 -12.80
CA GLU A 154 24.57 7.27 -12.70
C GLU A 154 24.63 8.17 -13.93
N GLU A 155 24.50 7.60 -15.13
CA GLU A 155 24.45 8.35 -16.38
C GLU A 155 23.22 9.27 -16.41
N VAL A 156 22.06 8.75 -15.98
CA VAL A 156 20.82 9.52 -15.89
C VAL A 156 20.91 10.62 -14.83
N ALA A 157 21.54 10.35 -13.69
CA ALA A 157 21.78 11.34 -12.63
C ALA A 157 22.60 12.53 -13.14
N LYS A 158 23.67 12.28 -13.91
CA LYS A 158 24.53 13.33 -14.49
C LYS A 158 23.75 14.28 -15.40
N ILE A 159 22.89 13.76 -16.27
CA ILE A 159 22.10 14.60 -17.19
C ILE A 159 20.91 15.26 -16.49
N SER A 160 20.23 14.53 -15.60
CA SER A 160 19.06 15.05 -14.91
C SER A 160 19.40 16.01 -13.76
N GLY A 161 20.65 16.05 -13.30
CA GLY A 161 21.07 16.87 -12.16
C GLY A 161 20.42 16.44 -10.83
N LEU A 162 20.04 15.16 -10.72
CA LEU A 162 19.44 14.55 -9.53
C LEU A 162 20.42 13.53 -8.94
N SER A 163 20.30 13.23 -7.65
CA SER A 163 21.13 12.19 -7.04
C SER A 163 20.73 10.79 -7.53
N LYS A 164 21.71 9.88 -7.62
CA LYS A 164 21.51 8.48 -8.03
C LYS A 164 20.35 7.81 -7.28
N ASN A 165 20.31 7.97 -5.95
CA ASN A 165 19.25 7.40 -5.10
C ASN A 165 17.85 7.93 -5.47
N VAL A 166 17.74 9.22 -5.80
CA VAL A 166 16.46 9.82 -6.24
C VAL A 166 16.07 9.30 -7.62
N VAL A 167 17.02 9.19 -8.55
CA VAL A 167 16.77 8.62 -9.89
C VAL A 167 16.26 7.19 -9.79
N GLY A 168 16.92 6.33 -9.02
CA GLY A 168 16.50 4.94 -8.82
C GLY A 168 15.07 4.84 -8.28
N ARG A 169 14.73 5.64 -7.26
CA ARG A 169 13.36 5.68 -6.71
C ARG A 169 12.33 6.17 -7.73
N LEU A 170 12.63 7.23 -8.48
CA LEU A 170 11.70 7.81 -9.44
C LEU A 170 11.51 6.96 -10.69
N ARG A 171 12.51 6.14 -11.05
CA ARG A 171 12.44 5.24 -12.22
C ARG A 171 11.41 4.12 -12.03
N VAL A 172 11.25 3.64 -10.79
CA VAL A 172 10.38 2.50 -10.45
C VAL A 172 8.90 2.90 -10.34
N ILE A 173 8.58 4.18 -10.19
CA ILE A 173 7.20 4.63 -10.00
C ILE A 173 6.38 4.37 -11.28
N PRO A 174 5.37 3.48 -11.25
CA PRO A 174 4.48 3.29 -12.38
C PRO A 174 3.64 4.55 -12.60
N LEU A 175 3.56 5.02 -13.85
CA LEU A 175 2.79 6.22 -14.22
C LEU A 175 1.37 5.90 -14.71
N LYS A 176 1.05 4.62 -14.87
CA LYS A 176 -0.26 4.14 -15.32
C LYS A 176 -0.69 3.02 -14.38
N THR A 177 -1.98 3.01 -14.03
CA THR A 177 -2.63 1.93 -13.31
C THR A 177 -3.34 1.05 -14.33
N ASP A 178 -3.35 -0.26 -14.09
CA ASP A 178 -4.14 -1.22 -14.86
C ASP A 178 -5.45 -1.52 -14.12
N SER A 179 -6.48 -1.93 -14.85
CA SER A 179 -7.78 -2.22 -14.25
C SER A 179 -7.80 -3.66 -13.72
N LEU A 180 -8.41 -3.87 -12.56
CA LEU A 180 -8.65 -5.22 -12.05
C LEU A 180 -9.77 -5.95 -12.81
N ASP A 181 -10.62 -5.20 -13.51
CA ASP A 181 -11.67 -5.74 -14.37
C ASP A 181 -11.19 -6.09 -15.78
N ASP A 182 -9.94 -5.75 -16.12
CA ASP A 182 -9.37 -6.14 -17.41
C ASP A 182 -9.24 -7.66 -17.47
N HIS A 183 -9.59 -8.23 -18.63
CA HIS A 183 -9.51 -9.67 -18.88
C HIS A 183 -8.15 -9.99 -19.48
N ILE A 184 -7.50 -11.06 -19.01
CA ILE A 184 -6.13 -11.39 -19.40
C ILE A 184 -6.08 -12.03 -20.79
N ASP A 185 -7.05 -12.90 -21.10
CA ASP A 185 -7.13 -13.68 -22.35
C ASP A 185 -8.36 -13.30 -23.22
N GLY A 186 -8.59 -11.99 -23.39
CA GLY A 186 -9.74 -11.48 -24.16
C GLY A 186 -11.08 -11.55 -23.41
N GLU A 187 -12.19 -11.19 -24.06
CA GLU A 187 -13.50 -10.98 -23.40
C GLU A 187 -14.07 -12.19 -22.65
N SER A 188 -13.55 -13.40 -22.88
CA SER A 188 -13.97 -14.63 -22.19
C SER A 188 -12.94 -15.14 -21.17
N GLY A 189 -11.80 -14.46 -21.02
CA GLY A 189 -10.75 -14.84 -20.08
C GLY A 189 -11.06 -14.41 -18.64
N ASP A 190 -10.27 -14.90 -17.69
CA ASP A 190 -10.39 -14.46 -16.30
C ASP A 190 -10.01 -12.98 -16.14
N ARG A 191 -10.68 -12.34 -15.17
CA ARG A 191 -10.35 -10.98 -14.74
C ARG A 191 -9.06 -10.98 -13.95
N MET A 192 -8.30 -9.90 -14.05
CA MET A 192 -7.10 -9.68 -13.24
C MET A 192 -7.39 -9.77 -11.73
N SER A 193 -8.57 -9.33 -11.28
CA SER A 193 -9.01 -9.43 -9.88
C SER A 193 -8.98 -10.86 -9.34
N ASN A 194 -9.28 -11.86 -10.17
CA ASN A 194 -9.40 -13.25 -9.74
C ASN A 194 -8.04 -13.90 -9.48
N LEU A 195 -6.95 -13.34 -10.02
CA LEU A 195 -5.60 -13.86 -9.83
C LEU A 195 -4.89 -13.27 -8.61
N ILE A 196 -5.45 -12.22 -8.01
CA ILE A 196 -4.82 -11.55 -6.87
C ILE A 196 -5.28 -12.22 -5.59
N GLU A 197 -4.31 -12.76 -4.84
CA GLU A 197 -4.55 -13.34 -3.53
C GLU A 197 -5.00 -12.28 -2.51
N ASP A 198 -6.04 -12.58 -1.74
CA ASP A 198 -6.40 -11.79 -0.56
C ASP A 198 -5.54 -12.19 0.64
N VAL A 199 -4.40 -11.52 0.77
CA VAL A 199 -3.48 -11.69 1.90
C VAL A 199 -4.07 -11.31 3.26
N SER A 200 -5.23 -10.66 3.32
CA SER A 200 -5.86 -10.27 4.58
C SER A 200 -6.86 -11.30 5.10
N SER A 201 -7.28 -12.24 4.25
CA SER A 201 -8.17 -13.32 4.62
C SER A 201 -7.45 -14.30 5.55
N PRO A 202 -8.00 -14.61 6.75
CA PRO A 202 -7.42 -15.65 7.59
C PRO A 202 -7.52 -16.98 6.86
N ASN A 203 -6.39 -17.66 6.71
CA ASN A 203 -6.38 -19.00 6.16
C ASN A 203 -7.04 -19.96 7.17
N ALA A 204 -7.79 -20.95 6.69
CA ALA A 204 -8.41 -21.97 7.54
C ALA A 204 -7.40 -22.65 8.48
N CYS A 205 -6.16 -22.83 8.01
CA CYS A 205 -5.07 -23.36 8.83
C CYS A 205 -4.78 -22.47 10.05
N ASP A 206 -4.78 -21.16 9.86
CA ASP A 206 -4.46 -20.19 10.90
C ASP A 206 -5.59 -20.07 11.95
N GLU A 207 -6.85 -20.24 11.55
CA GLU A 207 -7.98 -20.33 12.48
C GLU A 207 -7.93 -21.58 13.36
N LEU A 208 -7.54 -22.73 12.79
CA LEU A 208 -7.39 -23.99 13.52
C LEU A 208 -6.20 -23.92 14.49
N MET A 209 -5.08 -23.41 14.02
CA MET A 209 -3.92 -23.05 14.81
C MET A 209 -4.28 -22.17 16.03
N PHE A 210 -5.13 -21.18 15.82
CA PHE A 210 -5.63 -20.32 16.89
C PHE A 210 -6.49 -21.08 17.91
N LYS A 211 -7.31 -22.03 17.47
CA LYS A 211 -8.09 -22.92 18.36
C LYS A 211 -7.16 -23.81 19.19
N GLU A 212 -6.09 -24.36 18.62
CA GLU A 212 -5.11 -25.17 19.35
C GLU A 212 -4.34 -24.34 20.40
N LEU A 213 -3.92 -23.12 20.06
CA LEU A 213 -3.30 -22.21 21.03
C LEU A 213 -4.20 -21.94 22.26
N LYS A 214 -5.51 -21.81 22.05
CA LYS A 214 -6.48 -21.67 23.14
C LYS A 214 -6.56 -22.92 24.03
N LYS A 215 -6.39 -24.13 23.49
CA LYS A 215 -6.36 -25.36 24.30
C LYS A 215 -5.14 -25.42 25.20
N ILE A 216 -3.98 -24.94 24.74
CA ILE A 216 -2.76 -24.87 25.55
C ILE A 216 -2.93 -23.97 26.76
N SER A 217 -3.58 -22.83 26.58
CA SER A 217 -3.92 -21.96 27.72
C SER A 217 -4.75 -22.70 28.76
N LYS A 218 -5.71 -23.54 28.33
CA LYS A 218 -6.51 -24.37 29.24
C LYS A 218 -5.69 -25.45 29.95
N TYR A 219 -4.66 -26.01 29.32
CA TYR A 219 -3.76 -26.94 30.02
C TYR A 219 -2.96 -26.25 31.12
N LEU A 220 -2.49 -25.02 30.85
CA LEU A 220 -1.79 -24.21 31.85
C LEU A 220 -2.70 -23.84 33.04
N ASP A 221 -4.01 -23.71 32.83
CA ASP A 221 -4.98 -23.46 33.91
C ASP A 221 -5.15 -24.65 34.87
N ASN A 222 -4.73 -25.86 34.49
CA ASN A 222 -4.73 -27.03 35.38
C ASN A 222 -3.50 -27.09 36.31
N LEU A 223 -2.53 -26.18 36.12
CA LEU A 223 -1.35 -26.07 36.97
C LEU A 223 -1.58 -25.04 38.08
N ASN A 224 -0.76 -25.10 39.12
CA ASN A 224 -0.74 -24.03 40.11
C ASN A 224 -0.27 -22.73 39.46
N GLU A 225 -0.78 -21.58 39.93
CA GLU A 225 -0.49 -20.24 39.35
C GLU A 225 1.01 -19.99 39.12
N ARG A 226 1.86 -20.37 40.09
CA ARG A 226 3.32 -20.26 39.98
C ARG A 226 3.93 -21.19 38.92
N GLU A 227 3.41 -22.41 38.78
CA GLU A 227 3.87 -23.37 37.79
C GLU A 227 3.48 -22.92 36.37
N ALA A 228 2.23 -22.45 36.21
CA ALA A 228 1.72 -21.91 34.96
C ALA A 228 2.48 -20.67 34.49
N ASP A 229 2.78 -19.72 35.40
CA ASP A 229 3.49 -18.49 35.06
C ASP A 229 4.97 -18.75 34.72
N ILE A 230 5.66 -19.67 35.43
CA ILE A 230 7.03 -20.08 35.08
C ILE A 230 7.08 -20.70 33.68
N LEU A 231 6.13 -21.57 33.32
CA LEU A 231 6.08 -22.13 31.96
C LEU A 231 5.70 -21.06 30.92
N ALA A 232 4.76 -20.17 31.23
CA ALA A 232 4.35 -19.13 30.30
C ALA A 232 5.52 -18.18 29.96
N ARG A 233 6.31 -17.78 30.96
CA ARG A 233 7.53 -16.99 30.76
C ARG A 233 8.62 -17.75 30.02
N ARG A 234 8.82 -19.03 30.36
CA ARG A 234 9.84 -19.86 29.72
C ARG A 234 9.60 -20.03 28.22
N PHE A 235 8.37 -20.23 27.80
CA PHE A 235 8.04 -20.48 26.39
C PHE A 235 7.48 -19.26 25.65
N GLY A 236 7.33 -18.12 26.32
CA GLY A 236 6.78 -16.90 25.73
C GLY A 236 5.29 -17.03 25.38
N LEU A 237 4.52 -17.67 26.26
CA LEU A 237 3.07 -17.80 26.19
C LEU A 237 2.40 -16.69 27.02
N ARG A 238 1.08 -16.50 26.86
CA ARG A 238 0.29 -15.47 27.59
C ARG A 238 0.83 -14.04 27.41
N GLY A 239 1.51 -13.76 26.30
CA GLY A 239 2.06 -12.44 25.96
C GLY A 239 3.40 -12.11 26.63
N TYR A 240 4.07 -13.08 27.25
CA TYR A 240 5.45 -12.93 27.71
C TYR A 240 6.45 -13.10 26.56
N GLU A 241 7.61 -12.45 26.69
CA GLU A 241 8.78 -12.80 25.90
C GLU A 241 9.41 -14.09 26.45
N VAL A 242 10.20 -14.79 25.63
CA VAL A 242 10.91 -16.02 26.07
C VAL A 242 11.97 -15.63 27.09
N GLN A 243 11.91 -16.23 28.27
CA GLN A 243 12.85 -15.96 29.36
C GLN A 243 13.77 -17.14 29.65
N THR A 244 15.02 -16.85 30.01
CA THR A 244 15.96 -17.86 30.50
C THR A 244 15.59 -18.34 31.90
N LEU A 245 16.08 -19.52 32.32
CA LEU A 245 15.86 -19.98 33.70
C LEU A 245 16.49 -19.04 34.73
N GLU A 246 17.55 -18.33 34.34
CA GLU A 246 18.24 -17.33 35.16
C GLU A 246 17.34 -16.09 35.34
N GLU A 247 16.81 -15.53 34.26
CA GLU A 247 15.86 -14.40 34.31
C GLU A 247 14.61 -14.74 35.14
N ILE A 248 14.05 -15.95 34.98
CA ILE A 248 12.90 -16.38 35.78
C ILE A 248 13.29 -16.54 37.26
N SER A 249 14.51 -16.98 37.54
CA SER A 249 15.01 -17.17 38.91
C SER A 249 15.14 -15.85 39.68
N GLU A 250 15.51 -14.77 38.99
CA GLU A 250 15.54 -13.41 39.53
C GLU A 250 14.13 -12.90 39.88
N VAL A 251 13.15 -13.12 38.99
CA VAL A 251 11.75 -12.70 39.21
C VAL A 251 11.12 -13.37 40.44
N TYR A 252 11.48 -14.63 40.70
CA TYR A 252 10.89 -15.44 41.76
C TYR A 252 11.74 -15.51 43.05
N ASP A 253 12.90 -14.86 43.08
CA ASP A 253 13.89 -14.93 44.17
C ASP A 253 14.18 -16.39 44.56
N LYS A 254 14.55 -17.20 43.57
CA LYS A 254 14.90 -18.62 43.70
C LYS A 254 16.19 -18.90 42.95
N THR A 255 16.83 -20.02 43.25
CA THR A 255 17.99 -20.46 42.45
C THR A 255 17.54 -20.95 41.07
N ARG A 256 18.38 -20.80 40.05
CA ARG A 256 18.18 -21.35 38.69
C ARG A 256 17.74 -22.83 38.74
N GLU A 257 18.42 -23.63 39.53
CA GLU A 257 18.12 -25.05 39.70
C GLU A 257 16.74 -25.29 40.33
N ARG A 258 16.32 -24.43 41.25
CA ARG A 258 14.98 -24.52 41.85
C ARG A 258 13.88 -24.22 40.83
N VAL A 259 14.07 -23.24 39.95
CA VAL A 259 13.15 -22.95 38.84
C VAL A 259 13.09 -24.12 37.87
N ARG A 260 14.24 -24.71 37.52
CA ARG A 260 14.31 -25.92 36.67
C ARG A 260 13.53 -27.10 37.23
N GLN A 261 13.62 -27.33 38.55
CA GLN A 261 12.86 -28.37 39.22
C GLN A 261 11.34 -28.11 39.15
N ILE A 262 10.91 -26.86 39.33
CA ILE A 262 9.49 -26.48 39.24
C ILE A 262 8.99 -26.64 37.80
N GLN A 263 9.77 -26.21 36.81
CA GLN A 263 9.48 -26.41 35.39
C GLN A 263 9.27 -27.90 35.07
N ASN A 264 10.21 -28.76 35.45
CA ASN A 264 10.12 -30.20 35.16
C ASN A 264 8.91 -30.86 35.83
N ARG A 265 8.58 -30.48 37.07
CA ARG A 265 7.36 -30.96 37.75
C ARG A 265 6.09 -30.48 37.04
N ALA A 266 6.07 -29.23 36.60
CA ALA A 266 4.94 -28.67 35.86
C ALA A 266 4.74 -29.37 34.50
N LEU A 267 5.82 -29.63 33.76
CA LEU A 267 5.77 -30.41 32.51
C LEU A 267 5.27 -31.84 32.73
N GLN A 268 5.71 -32.50 33.82
CA GLN A 268 5.21 -33.84 34.19
C GLN A 268 3.71 -33.83 34.52
N LYS A 269 3.20 -32.77 35.16
CA LYS A 269 1.77 -32.59 35.44
C LYS A 269 0.94 -32.30 34.19
N LEU A 270 1.49 -31.60 33.20
CA LEU A 270 0.81 -31.32 31.92
C LEU A 270 0.69 -32.56 31.03
N ARG A 271 1.65 -33.48 31.16
CA ARG A 271 1.76 -34.68 30.33
C ARG A 271 0.46 -35.49 30.16
N PRO A 272 -0.28 -35.90 31.21
CA PRO A 272 -1.51 -36.68 31.03
C PRO A 272 -2.60 -35.92 30.27
N PHE A 273 -2.66 -34.60 30.40
CA PHE A 273 -3.63 -33.77 29.68
C PHE A 273 -3.30 -33.67 28.20
N LEU A 274 -2.01 -33.51 27.87
CA LEU A 274 -1.52 -33.51 26.49
C LEU A 274 -1.78 -34.86 25.81
N ILE A 275 -1.42 -35.97 26.46
CA ILE A 275 -1.62 -37.32 25.92
C ILE A 275 -3.11 -37.63 25.72
N LYS A 276 -3.98 -37.21 26.66
CA LYS A 276 -5.43 -37.43 26.56
C LYS A 276 -6.03 -36.82 25.29
N ASP A 277 -5.51 -35.66 24.89
CA ASP A 277 -5.99 -34.94 23.72
C ASP A 277 -5.21 -35.30 22.44
N GLY A 278 -4.27 -36.25 22.51
CA GLY A 278 -3.56 -36.82 21.36
C GLY A 278 -2.14 -36.28 21.13
N TYR A 279 -1.58 -35.53 22.08
CA TYR A 279 -0.22 -34.99 22.00
C TYR A 279 0.81 -35.89 22.70
N GLY A 280 1.87 -36.28 21.99
CA GLY A 280 2.99 -37.10 22.46
C GLY A 280 2.68 -38.62 22.62
N ASN A 281 3.69 -39.46 22.40
CA ASN A 281 3.57 -40.91 22.51
C ASN A 281 3.81 -41.40 23.96
N LYS A 282 3.15 -42.50 24.38
CA LYS A 282 3.19 -43.02 25.76
C LYS A 282 4.57 -43.54 26.18
N GLU A 283 5.44 -43.87 25.23
CA GLU A 283 6.74 -44.55 25.44
C GLU A 283 7.96 -43.61 25.59
N TYR A 284 7.90 -42.37 25.11
CA TYR A 284 9.05 -41.43 25.11
C TYR A 284 9.12 -40.60 26.40
N VAL A 285 9.30 -41.30 27.52
CA VAL A 285 9.00 -40.77 28.87
C VAL A 285 10.20 -40.33 29.68
N SER A 286 11.42 -40.79 29.39
CA SER A 286 12.32 -41.05 30.52
C SER A 286 13.78 -40.66 30.40
N ASP A 287 14.19 -39.66 29.63
CA ASP A 287 15.60 -39.22 29.70
C ASP A 287 15.78 -37.71 29.89
N SER A 288 15.41 -37.27 31.09
CA SER A 288 15.89 -36.00 31.69
C SER A 288 17.38 -36.05 32.08
N LYS A 289 18.15 -37.03 31.58
CA LYS A 289 19.58 -37.23 31.90
C LYS A 289 20.55 -36.55 30.92
N HIS A 290 20.09 -36.07 29.77
CA HIS A 290 20.97 -35.44 28.76
C HIS A 290 20.48 -34.09 28.24
N LEU A 291 19.90 -33.24 29.09
CA LEU A 291 19.77 -31.80 28.77
C LEU A 291 20.78 -30.98 29.57
N HIS A 292 22.05 -31.17 29.24
CA HIS A 292 23.11 -30.21 29.49
C HIS A 292 23.56 -29.62 28.16
N SER A 293 23.14 -28.40 27.87
CA SER A 293 23.94 -27.35 27.20
C SER A 293 23.01 -26.18 26.90
N ASP A 294 23.51 -24.97 27.12
CA ASP A 294 22.87 -23.71 26.76
C ASP A 294 22.86 -23.47 25.22
N GLU A 295 22.76 -24.54 24.43
CA GLU A 295 22.54 -24.48 22.98
C GLU A 295 21.07 -24.68 22.69
N ASN A 296 20.42 -23.58 22.31
CA ASN A 296 19.04 -23.51 21.86
C ASN A 296 18.75 -24.59 20.79
N PRO A 297 17.94 -25.63 21.09
CA PRO A 297 17.77 -26.79 20.24
C PRO A 297 16.67 -26.56 19.19
N PHE A 298 16.71 -25.45 18.45
CA PHE A 298 16.03 -25.33 17.15
C PHE A 298 16.62 -26.29 16.09
N LYS A 299 17.27 -27.39 16.50
CA LYS A 299 17.79 -28.43 15.61
C LYS A 299 16.70 -29.36 15.09
N TYR A 300 15.54 -29.41 15.75
CA TYR A 300 14.30 -29.82 15.11
C TYR A 300 13.52 -28.57 14.74
N LYS A 301 14.09 -27.81 13.79
CA LYS A 301 13.29 -26.93 12.95
C LYS A 301 12.36 -27.87 12.19
N VAL A 302 11.22 -28.19 12.79
CA VAL A 302 10.06 -28.60 12.02
C VAL A 302 9.90 -27.46 11.03
N ASP A 303 10.22 -27.71 9.76
CA ASP A 303 10.06 -26.72 8.71
C ASP A 303 8.55 -26.49 8.66
N LEU A 304 8.08 -25.48 9.40
CA LEU A 304 6.67 -25.13 9.44
C LEU A 304 6.20 -24.88 8.02
N ASP A 305 7.06 -24.32 7.18
CA ASP A 305 6.86 -24.15 5.75
C ASP A 305 6.58 -25.49 5.04
N LYS A 306 7.33 -26.58 5.32
CA LYS A 306 7.04 -27.92 4.76
C LYS A 306 5.78 -28.59 5.32
N LEU A 307 5.42 -28.32 6.59
CA LEU A 307 4.18 -28.83 7.17
C LEU A 307 2.96 -28.09 6.61
N LEU A 308 3.12 -26.80 6.31
CA LEU A 308 2.11 -25.95 5.68
C LEU A 308 2.01 -26.20 4.18
N GLU A 309 3.08 -26.67 3.53
CA GLU A 309 3.10 -27.08 2.11
C GLU A 309 2.36 -28.42 1.84
N LYS A 310 2.23 -29.30 2.85
CA LYS A 310 1.53 -30.59 2.70
C LYS A 310 0.03 -30.42 2.98
N GLU A 311 -0.71 -30.20 1.90
CA GLU A 311 -2.18 -30.30 1.77
C GLU A 311 -3.03 -29.57 2.84
N TYR A 312 -3.56 -28.43 2.40
CA TYR A 312 -4.60 -27.66 3.06
C TYR A 312 -5.85 -28.52 3.30
N ASN A 313 -6.02 -29.09 4.50
CA ASN A 313 -7.32 -29.34 5.15
C ASN A 313 -7.25 -30.15 6.46
N ASN A 314 -6.12 -30.74 6.82
CA ASN A 314 -6.09 -31.62 7.99
C ASN A 314 -5.79 -30.83 9.26
N ASP A 315 -6.58 -31.08 10.30
CA ASP A 315 -6.42 -30.49 11.63
C ASP A 315 -4.94 -30.60 12.07
N LEU A 316 -4.39 -29.62 12.76
CA LEU A 316 -3.03 -29.72 13.35
C LEU A 316 -2.90 -30.96 14.24
N LEU A 317 -4.02 -31.37 14.83
CA LEU A 317 -4.17 -32.61 15.57
C LEU A 317 -4.09 -33.84 14.66
N GLU A 318 -4.65 -33.80 13.45
CA GLU A 318 -4.53 -34.84 12.42
C GLU A 318 -3.11 -34.88 11.84
N LEU A 319 -2.52 -33.74 11.47
CA LEU A 319 -1.11 -33.66 11.06
C LEU A 319 -0.17 -34.19 12.15
N TYR A 320 -0.47 -33.94 13.42
CA TYR A 320 0.29 -34.49 14.56
C TYR A 320 -0.02 -35.99 14.78
N LYS A 321 -1.27 -36.43 14.62
CA LYS A 321 -1.70 -37.85 14.70
C LYS A 321 -1.23 -38.71 13.52
N ASP A 322 -0.90 -38.09 12.39
CA ASP A 322 -0.45 -38.78 11.19
C ASP A 322 1.07 -38.69 11.02
N ASN A 323 1.74 -37.80 11.75
CA ASN A 323 3.18 -37.63 11.72
C ASN A 323 3.88 -38.39 12.86
N GLU A 324 4.39 -39.58 12.55
CA GLU A 324 5.13 -40.44 13.48
C GLU A 324 6.34 -39.76 14.13
N GLU A 325 6.99 -38.78 13.48
CA GLU A 325 8.12 -38.06 14.08
C GLU A 325 7.67 -37.06 15.13
N LEU A 326 6.57 -36.33 14.88
CA LEU A 326 6.01 -35.38 15.83
C LEU A 326 5.47 -36.08 17.08
N GLN A 327 4.93 -37.30 16.94
CA GLN A 327 4.49 -38.12 18.08
C GLN A 327 5.62 -38.58 18.99
N LYS A 328 6.86 -38.67 18.46
CA LYS A 328 8.04 -39.05 19.25
C LYS A 328 8.56 -37.90 20.13
N LEU A 329 8.05 -36.67 19.95
CA LEU A 329 8.49 -35.50 20.71
C LEU A 329 8.11 -35.56 22.20
N GLY A 330 9.02 -35.05 23.03
CA GLY A 330 8.79 -34.88 24.47
C GLY A 330 7.88 -33.67 24.78
N VAL A 331 7.31 -33.64 25.99
CA VAL A 331 6.45 -32.54 26.47
C VAL A 331 7.17 -31.18 26.44
N LEU A 332 8.49 -31.17 26.62
CA LEU A 332 9.31 -29.96 26.55
C LEU A 332 9.34 -29.38 25.13
N GLU A 333 9.66 -30.20 24.14
CA GLU A 333 9.76 -29.82 22.72
C GLU A 333 8.40 -29.37 22.17
N LEU A 334 7.33 -30.03 22.61
CA LEU A 334 5.96 -29.59 22.33
C LEU A 334 5.70 -28.16 22.82
N MET A 335 6.07 -27.86 24.06
CA MET A 335 5.89 -26.53 24.65
C MET A 335 6.76 -25.47 23.96
N GLU A 336 7.94 -25.82 23.46
CA GLU A 336 8.80 -24.92 22.67
C GLU A 336 8.17 -24.58 21.31
N ASN A 337 7.64 -25.59 20.61
CA ASN A 337 6.94 -25.40 19.34
C ASN A 337 5.69 -24.53 19.51
N PHE A 338 4.91 -24.79 20.56
CA PHE A 338 3.76 -23.98 20.90
C PHE A 338 4.12 -22.52 21.22
N GLY A 339 5.23 -22.31 21.95
CA GLY A 339 5.76 -20.98 22.22
C GLY A 339 6.17 -20.25 20.94
N ALA A 340 6.89 -20.93 20.04
CA ALA A 340 7.29 -20.37 18.74
C ALA A 340 6.08 -19.98 17.89
N PHE A 341 5.09 -20.86 17.84
CA PHE A 341 3.85 -20.64 17.12
C PHE A 341 3.05 -19.45 17.68
N TYR A 342 2.93 -19.36 19.01
CA TYR A 342 2.27 -18.24 19.68
C TYR A 342 2.92 -16.89 19.32
N ARG A 343 4.25 -16.84 19.29
CA ARG A 343 4.99 -15.61 18.91
C ARG A 343 4.82 -15.23 17.45
N MET A 344 4.74 -16.22 16.54
CA MET A 344 4.48 -15.98 15.13
C MET A 344 3.12 -15.31 14.94
N MET A 345 2.08 -15.88 15.56
CA MET A 345 0.71 -15.37 15.46
C MET A 345 0.52 -14.00 16.11
N VAL A 346 1.15 -13.73 17.27
CA VAL A 346 1.03 -12.42 17.95
C VAL A 346 1.66 -11.28 17.15
N ASN A 347 2.67 -11.57 16.32
CA ASN A 347 3.38 -10.55 15.55
C ASN A 347 2.86 -10.40 14.11
N ASP A 348 2.02 -11.33 13.63
CA ASP A 348 1.45 -11.23 12.28
C ASP A 348 0.25 -10.25 12.28
N PRO A 349 0.28 -9.19 11.47
CA PRO A 349 -0.80 -8.21 11.38
C PRO A 349 -2.14 -8.77 10.89
N ARG A 350 -2.17 -9.97 10.28
CA ARG A 350 -3.40 -10.71 9.92
C ARG A 350 -4.16 -11.17 11.15
N TYR A 351 -3.45 -11.54 12.20
CA TYR A 351 -4.02 -12.04 13.45
C TYR A 351 -4.04 -10.92 14.49
N LYS A 352 -5.05 -10.03 14.37
CA LYS A 352 -5.42 -9.17 15.51
C LYS A 352 -6.03 -10.05 16.59
N LEU A 353 -5.18 -10.58 17.47
CA LEU A 353 -5.60 -11.19 18.72
C LEU A 353 -6.35 -10.13 19.56
N GLU A 354 -7.68 -10.07 19.42
CA GLU A 354 -8.52 -9.48 20.46
C GLU A 354 -8.48 -10.42 21.66
N PHE A 355 -7.72 -10.02 22.67
CA PHE A 355 -7.64 -10.74 23.93
C PHE A 355 -9.02 -10.70 24.61
N PRO A 356 -9.55 -11.84 25.10
CA PRO A 356 -10.64 -11.82 26.05
C PRO A 356 -10.22 -10.95 27.24
N ASN A 357 -11.02 -9.92 27.54
CA ASN A 357 -10.82 -8.96 28.61
C ASN A 357 -10.50 -9.67 29.93
N GLY A 358 -9.22 -9.78 30.28
CA GLY A 358 -8.77 -10.48 31.49
C GLY A 358 -7.26 -10.45 31.71
N PHE A 359 -6.47 -10.45 30.64
CA PHE A 359 -5.01 -10.48 30.76
C PHE A 359 -4.42 -9.15 30.30
N LYS A 360 -4.19 -8.25 31.26
CA LYS A 360 -3.45 -7.01 31.03
C LYS A 360 -2.06 -7.37 30.49
N LYS A 361 -1.65 -6.74 29.38
CA LYS A 361 -0.25 -6.71 28.94
C LYS A 361 0.63 -6.46 30.18
N PRO A 362 1.66 -7.28 30.47
CA PRO A 362 2.59 -6.94 31.53
C PRO A 362 3.15 -5.56 31.21
N ARG A 363 3.00 -4.62 32.14
CA ARG A 363 3.62 -3.29 32.03
C ARG A 363 5.11 -3.55 31.86
N LYS A 364 5.70 -3.05 30.76
CA LYS A 364 7.15 -2.95 30.62
C LYS A 364 7.69 -2.41 31.93
N SER A 365 8.52 -3.19 32.63
CA SER A 365 9.27 -2.67 33.77
C SER A 365 10.10 -1.51 33.22
N LYS A 366 9.76 -0.29 33.65
CA LYS A 366 10.66 0.85 33.48
C LYS A 366 11.87 0.57 34.36
N ASN A 367 13.04 0.60 33.73
CA ASN A 367 14.40 0.77 34.26
C ASN A 367 14.70 0.22 35.65
#